data_AF-V4PKG4-F1
#
_entry.id   AF-V4PKG4-F1
#
_cell.length_a   1.000
_cell.length_b   1.000
_cell.length_c   1.000
_cell.angle_alpha   90.00
_cell.angle_beta   90.00
_cell.angle_gamma   90.00
#
_symmetry.space_group_name_H-M   'P 1'
#
loop_
_entity.id
_entity.type
_entity.pdbx_description
1 polymer ?
#
loop_
_entity_poly.entity_id
_entity_poly.type
_entity_poly.pdbx_seq_one_letter_code
_entity_poly.pdbx_strand_id
1 'polypeptide(L)'
;MGGTGLSYRQPELRWMFISGITALCLHGLCWFVATLLRGHEDVAGEVQRQMTLALFWMIGVLVIWKMAPSPSRLHATFTVLICALFVCVLGSVAALSNLVFVQHYPLNEMVKPFVILSLLLVLMQMSLAVPSAILLQALALRRVPPPNP
;
A
#
# COMPACT_ATOMS: atom_id res chain seq x y z
N MET A 1 -17.72 -8.41 27.57
CA MET A 1 -17.80 -7.76 26.25
C MET A 1 -17.07 -8.64 25.23
N GLY A 2 -17.79 -9.57 24.58
CA GLY A 2 -17.19 -10.44 23.56
C GLY A 2 -16.88 -9.61 22.32
N GLY A 3 -15.60 -9.43 22.01
CA GLY A 3 -15.16 -8.61 20.89
C GLY A 3 -15.63 -9.21 19.56
N THR A 4 -16.36 -8.42 18.77
CA THR A 4 -16.67 -8.69 17.37
C THR A 4 -15.42 -8.47 16.51
N GLY A 5 -14.40 -9.31 16.72
CA GLY A 5 -13.14 -9.26 15.96
C GLY A 5 -13.34 -9.48 14.47
N LEU A 6 -12.40 -8.98 13.65
CA LEU A 6 -12.38 -9.35 12.23
C LEU A 6 -11.63 -10.66 12.07
N SER A 7 -12.20 -11.55 11.27
CA SER A 7 -11.53 -12.76 10.79
C SER A 7 -11.17 -12.56 9.33
N TYR A 8 -10.02 -13.09 8.95
CA TYR A 8 -9.70 -13.31 7.54
C TYR A 8 -10.74 -14.27 6.93
N ARG A 9 -11.16 -14.03 5.68
CA ARG A 9 -12.02 -14.98 4.96
C ARG A 9 -11.20 -16.21 4.57
N GLN A 10 -11.39 -17.34 5.25
CA GLN A 10 -10.96 -18.66 4.78
C GLN A 10 -12.09 -19.32 3.97
N PRO A 11 -11.86 -20.16 2.93
CA PRO A 11 -10.69 -20.39 2.09
C PRO A 11 -11.06 -20.24 0.58
N GLU A 12 -12.03 -19.40 0.22
CA GLU A 12 -12.27 -19.14 -1.19
C GLU A 12 -11.18 -18.19 -1.72
N LEU A 13 -10.09 -18.79 -2.22
CA LEU A 13 -9.02 -18.12 -3.00
C LEU A 13 -9.58 -17.07 -3.97
N ARG A 14 -10.77 -17.33 -4.51
CA ARG A 14 -11.55 -16.41 -5.34
C ARG A 14 -11.74 -15.03 -4.70
N TRP A 15 -12.23 -14.92 -3.46
CA TRP A 15 -12.42 -13.63 -2.80
C TRP A 15 -11.10 -12.93 -2.48
N MET A 16 -10.03 -13.69 -2.24
CA MET A 16 -8.70 -13.14 -2.01
C MET A 16 -8.14 -12.54 -3.30
N PHE A 17 -8.23 -13.27 -4.42
CA PHE A 17 -7.83 -12.76 -5.72
C PHE A 17 -8.67 -11.57 -6.15
N ILE A 18 -10.00 -11.65 -5.99
CA ILE A 18 -10.90 -10.54 -6.32
C ILE A 18 -10.53 -9.32 -5.48
N SER A 19 -10.36 -9.45 -4.16
CA SER A 19 -10.02 -8.32 -3.30
C SER A 19 -8.68 -7.68 -3.66
N GLY A 20 -7.64 -8.49 -3.89
CA GLY A 20 -6.33 -8.01 -4.33
C GLY A 20 -6.40 -7.32 -5.69
N ILE A 21 -7.04 -7.94 -6.69
CA ILE A 21 -7.15 -7.38 -8.05
C ILE A 21 -7.96 -6.08 -8.02
N THR A 22 -9.11 -6.03 -7.34
CA THR A 22 -9.93 -4.81 -7.31
C THR A 22 -9.22 -3.68 -6.55
N ALA A 23 -8.55 -3.98 -5.43
CA ALA A 23 -7.75 -2.99 -4.71
C ALA A 23 -6.58 -2.47 -5.58
N LEU A 24 -5.93 -3.36 -6.33
CA LEU A 24 -4.84 -3.01 -7.24
C LEU A 24 -5.31 -2.15 -8.42
N CYS A 25 -6.44 -2.50 -9.04
CA CYS A 25 -7.04 -1.69 -10.11
C CYS A 25 -7.47 -0.31 -9.60
N LEU A 26 -8.08 -0.24 -8.40
CA LEU A 26 -8.43 1.05 -7.78
C LEU A 26 -7.18 1.89 -7.52
N HIS A 27 -6.13 1.29 -6.98
CA HIS A 27 -4.86 1.97 -6.75
C HIS A 27 -4.24 2.50 -8.06
N GLY A 28 -4.21 1.66 -9.10
CA GLY A 28 -3.74 2.04 -10.43
C GLY A 28 -4.57 3.16 -11.04
N LEU A 29 -5.90 3.14 -10.89
CA LEU A 29 -6.78 4.21 -11.36
C LEU A 29 -6.53 5.54 -10.62
N CYS A 30 -6.39 5.49 -9.29
CA CYS A 30 -6.06 6.65 -8.47
C CYS A 30 -4.72 7.27 -8.91
N TRP A 31 -3.71 6.44 -9.17
CA TRP A 31 -2.43 6.89 -9.68
C TRP A 31 -2.51 7.42 -11.11
N PHE A 32 -3.25 6.75 -12.00
CA PHE A 32 -3.44 7.20 -13.37
C PHE A 32 -4.03 8.61 -13.41
N VAL A 33 -5.11 8.85 -12.66
CA VAL A 33 -5.72 10.18 -12.54
C VAL A 33 -4.73 11.19 -11.97
N ALA A 34 -4.02 10.84 -10.89
CA ALA A 34 -3.07 11.76 -10.26
C ALA A 34 -1.88 12.10 -11.18
N THR A 35 -1.40 11.13 -11.96
CA THR A 35 -0.29 11.29 -12.90
C THR A 35 -0.71 12.09 -14.14
N LEU A 36 -1.94 11.89 -14.65
CA LEU A 36 -2.52 12.75 -15.68
C LEU A 36 -2.62 14.21 -15.24
N LEU A 37 -3.13 14.45 -14.02
CA LEU A 37 -3.24 15.79 -13.45
C LEU A 37 -1.88 16.46 -13.23
N ARG A 38 -0.82 15.68 -13.06
CA ARG A 38 0.57 16.17 -12.96
C ARG A 38 1.21 16.46 -14.32
N GLY A 39 0.63 16.02 -15.43
CA GLY A 39 1.21 16.18 -16.76
C GLY A 39 2.49 15.36 -16.97
N HIS A 40 2.61 14.19 -16.33
CA HIS A 40 3.78 13.32 -16.51
C HIS A 40 3.82 12.75 -17.93
N GLU A 41 5.00 12.73 -18.57
CA GLU A 41 5.14 12.30 -19.97
C GLU A 41 4.89 10.78 -20.15
N ASP A 42 5.44 9.96 -19.24
CA ASP A 42 5.21 8.51 -19.23
C ASP A 42 4.20 8.11 -18.13
N VAL A 43 2.92 8.35 -18.40
CA VAL A 43 1.83 8.03 -17.45
C VAL A 43 1.75 6.52 -17.20
N ALA A 44 1.88 5.72 -18.26
CA ALA A 44 1.68 4.28 -18.20
C ALA A 44 2.81 3.59 -17.41
N GLY A 45 4.07 3.94 -17.68
CA GLY A 45 5.22 3.38 -16.96
C GLY A 45 5.20 3.74 -15.47
N GLU A 46 4.84 4.99 -15.14
CA GLU A 46 4.72 5.39 -13.73
C GLU A 46 3.57 4.64 -13.04
N VAL A 47 2.39 4.55 -13.66
CA VAL A 47 1.27 3.77 -13.07
C VAL A 47 1.65 2.30 -12.88
N GLN A 48 2.31 1.67 -13.85
CA GLN A 48 2.78 0.29 -13.72
C GLN A 48 3.76 0.12 -12.55
N ARG A 49 4.72 1.05 -12.40
CA ARG A 49 5.66 1.05 -11.27
C ARG A 49 4.92 1.13 -9.95
N GLN A 50 3.90 1.99 -9.86
CA GLN A 50 3.09 2.15 -8.67
C GLN A 50 2.20 0.96 -8.35
N MET A 51 1.62 0.33 -9.36
CA MET A 51 0.87 -0.92 -9.20
C MET A 51 1.79 -2.05 -8.71
N THR A 52 3.04 -2.10 -9.17
CA THR A 52 4.00 -3.12 -8.71
C THR A 52 4.35 -2.94 -7.23
N LEU A 53 4.62 -1.71 -6.80
CA LEU A 53 4.83 -1.38 -5.38
C LEU A 53 3.58 -1.70 -4.56
N ALA A 54 2.40 -1.42 -5.12
CA ALA A 54 1.14 -1.69 -4.47
C ALA A 54 0.87 -3.19 -4.25
N LEU A 55 1.12 -3.99 -5.28
CA LEU A 55 1.01 -5.44 -5.19
C LEU A 55 1.88 -6.00 -4.06
N PHE A 56 3.10 -5.49 -3.90
CA PHE A 56 4.02 -5.96 -2.86
C PHE A 56 3.46 -5.74 -1.45
N TRP A 57 3.02 -4.52 -1.12
CA TRP A 57 2.44 -4.28 0.21
C TRP A 57 1.09 -4.99 0.39
N MET A 58 0.27 -5.14 -0.65
CA MET A 58 -1.02 -5.85 -0.56
C MET A 58 -0.83 -7.33 -0.22
N ILE A 59 0.13 -8.01 -0.87
CA ILE A 59 0.47 -9.40 -0.55
C ILE A 59 0.97 -9.49 0.90
N GLY A 60 1.85 -8.59 1.32
CA GLY A 60 2.36 -8.55 2.70
C GLY A 60 1.23 -8.42 3.73
N VAL A 61 0.28 -7.52 3.49
CA VAL A 61 -0.90 -7.34 4.34
C VAL A 61 -1.74 -8.60 4.42
N LEU A 62 -2.03 -9.24 3.28
CA LEU A 62 -2.84 -10.47 3.25
C LEU A 62 -2.17 -11.61 4.02
N VAL A 63 -0.84 -11.73 3.92
CA VAL A 63 -0.05 -12.69 4.71
C VAL A 63 -0.13 -12.38 6.20
N ILE A 64 0.03 -11.10 6.60
CA ILE A 64 -0.09 -10.66 7.99
C ILE A 64 -1.49 -10.97 8.53
N TRP A 65 -2.56 -10.62 7.83
CA TRP A 65 -3.92 -10.91 8.27
C TRP A 65 -4.24 -12.40 8.35
N LYS A 66 -3.59 -13.23 7.53
CA LYS A 66 -3.72 -14.68 7.60
C LYS A 66 -3.04 -15.26 8.85
N MET A 67 -1.89 -14.72 9.25
CA MET A 67 -1.17 -15.14 10.46
C MET A 67 -1.80 -14.57 11.74
N ALA A 68 -2.19 -13.30 11.69
CA ALA A 68 -2.73 -12.54 12.82
C ALA A 68 -3.86 -11.61 12.32
N PRO A 69 -5.14 -12.03 12.44
CA PRO A 69 -6.27 -11.21 12.04
C PRO A 69 -6.35 -9.91 12.84
N SER A 70 -6.68 -8.81 12.16
CA SER A 70 -6.81 -7.51 12.83
C SER A 70 -8.04 -7.46 13.75
N PRO A 71 -7.95 -6.85 14.94
CA PRO A 71 -9.07 -6.78 15.88
C PRO A 71 -10.18 -5.82 15.42
N SER A 72 -9.84 -4.79 14.62
CA SER A 72 -10.80 -3.82 14.10
C SER A 72 -10.43 -3.32 12.71
N ARG A 73 -11.39 -2.67 12.03
CA ARG A 73 -11.20 -2.10 10.68
C ARG A 73 -10.11 -1.03 10.67
N LEU A 74 -10.04 -0.23 11.73
CA LEU A 74 -9.02 0.80 11.89
C LEU A 74 -7.62 0.17 12.01
N HIS A 75 -7.46 -0.90 12.80
CA HIS A 75 -6.20 -1.65 12.85
C HIS A 75 -5.83 -2.23 11.48
N ALA A 76 -6.79 -2.80 10.75
CA ALA A 76 -6.55 -3.33 9.41
C ALA A 76 -6.07 -2.23 8.44
N THR A 77 -6.71 -1.06 8.43
CA THR A 77 -6.25 0.09 7.62
C THR A 77 -4.84 0.51 8.01
N PHE A 78 -4.54 0.61 9.32
CA PHE A 78 -3.20 0.96 9.78
C PHE A 78 -2.15 -0.06 9.36
N THR A 79 -2.44 -1.37 9.41
CA THR A 79 -1.54 -2.40 8.90
C THR A 79 -1.22 -2.18 7.43
N VAL A 80 -2.23 -1.85 6.60
CA VAL A 80 -2.02 -1.52 5.19
C VAL A 80 -1.12 -0.32 5.02
N LEU A 81 -1.41 0.79 5.71
CA LEU A 81 -0.63 2.03 5.60
C LEU A 81 0.81 1.84 6.08
N ILE A 82 1.04 1.07 7.14
CA ILE A 82 2.38 0.75 7.63
C ILE A 82 3.14 -0.09 6.60
N CYS A 83 2.50 -1.09 5.99
CA CYS A 83 3.14 -1.89 4.94
C CYS A 83 3.46 -1.04 3.70
N ALA A 84 2.54 -0.17 3.28
CA ALA A 84 2.77 0.75 2.19
C ALA A 84 3.93 1.71 2.50
N LEU A 85 3.98 2.26 3.73
CA LEU A 85 5.04 3.15 4.19
C LEU A 85 6.39 2.45 4.17
N PHE A 86 6.45 1.22 4.68
CA PHE A 86 7.66 0.42 4.67
C PHE A 86 8.20 0.23 3.24
N VAL A 87 7.35 -0.15 2.30
CA VAL A 87 7.72 -0.31 0.88
C VAL A 87 8.20 1.00 0.26
N CYS A 88 7.52 2.11 0.56
CA CYS A 88 7.91 3.43 0.05
C CYS A 88 9.27 3.87 0.60
N VAL A 89 9.50 3.72 1.91
CA VAL A 89 10.77 4.08 2.56
C VAL A 89 11.92 3.23 2.01
N LEU A 90 11.72 1.92 1.87
CA LEU A 90 12.71 1.03 1.24
C LEU A 90 13.04 1.49 -0.19
N GLY A 91 12.02 1.85 -0.98
CA GLY A 91 12.21 2.38 -2.32
C GLY A 91 13.02 3.69 -2.33
N SER A 92 12.72 4.62 -1.42
CA SER A 92 13.48 5.87 -1.26
C SER A 92 14.94 5.59 -0.87
N VAL A 93 15.19 4.69 0.07
CA VAL A 93 16.57 4.32 0.47
C VAL A 93 17.32 3.69 -0.70
N ALA A 94 16.68 2.81 -1.47
CA ALA A 94 17.28 2.20 -2.65
C ALA A 94 17.61 3.25 -3.73
N ALA A 95 16.69 4.19 -3.99
CA ALA A 95 16.91 5.28 -4.93
C ALA A 95 18.08 6.17 -4.50
N LEU A 96 18.13 6.56 -3.22
CA LEU A 96 19.24 7.35 -2.67
C LEU A 96 20.57 6.61 -2.79
N SER A 97 20.59 5.33 -2.45
CA SER A 97 21.78 4.48 -2.55
C SER A 97 22.29 4.41 -3.98
N ASN A 98 21.40 4.26 -4.96
CA ASN A 98 21.76 4.27 -6.37
C ASN A 98 22.38 5.62 -6.80
N LEU A 99 21.77 6.74 -6.40
CA LEU A 99 22.30 8.08 -6.71
C LEU A 99 23.71 8.31 -6.13
N VAL A 100 23.95 7.85 -4.92
CA VAL A 100 25.23 8.07 -4.21
C VAL A 100 26.31 7.10 -4.69
N PHE A 101 26.01 5.81 -4.77
CA PHE A 101 27.03 4.78 -5.01
C PHE A 101 27.25 4.46 -6.49
N VAL A 102 26.22 4.58 -7.33
CA VAL A 102 26.29 4.25 -8.76
C VAL A 102 26.49 5.50 -9.60
N GLN A 103 25.76 6.58 -9.29
CA GLN A 103 25.83 7.82 -10.05
C GLN A 103 26.81 8.85 -9.45
N HIS A 104 27.45 8.53 -8.32
CA HIS A 104 28.48 9.35 -7.67
C HIS A 104 28.06 10.80 -7.37
N TYR A 105 26.78 11.04 -7.12
CA TYR A 105 26.31 12.38 -6.74
C TYR A 105 26.74 12.75 -5.31
N PRO A 106 27.12 14.02 -5.07
CA PRO A 106 27.51 14.49 -3.74
C PRO A 106 26.32 14.50 -2.77
N LEU A 107 26.43 13.72 -1.68
CA LEU A 107 25.39 13.58 -0.65
C LEU A 107 24.93 14.93 -0.07
N ASN A 108 25.87 15.86 0.18
CA ASN A 108 25.58 17.10 0.90
C ASN A 108 24.62 18.03 0.16
N GLU A 109 24.60 17.96 -1.18
CA GLU A 109 23.73 18.79 -2.03
C GLU A 109 22.38 18.11 -2.32
N MET A 110 22.34 16.78 -2.30
CA MET A 110 21.16 16.00 -2.66
C MET A 110 20.24 15.68 -1.48
N VAL A 111 20.75 15.61 -0.24
CA VAL A 111 19.96 15.17 0.92
C VAL A 111 18.72 16.04 1.16
N LYS A 112 18.85 17.37 1.16
CA LYS A 112 17.71 18.28 1.41
C LYS A 112 16.59 18.16 0.36
N PRO A 113 16.87 18.32 -0.95
CA PRO A 113 15.81 18.19 -1.96
C PRO A 113 15.27 16.76 -2.04
N PHE A 114 16.12 15.75 -1.84
CA PHE A 114 15.70 14.35 -1.84
C PHE A 114 14.73 14.04 -0.69
N VAL A 115 14.99 14.55 0.52
CA VAL A 115 14.11 14.37 1.68
C VAL A 115 12.75 15.01 1.45
N ILE A 116 12.71 16.25 0.95
CA ILE A 116 11.45 16.96 0.70
C ILE A 116 10.64 16.24 -0.38
N LEU A 117 11.27 15.92 -1.52
CA LEU A 117 10.61 15.22 -2.61
C LEU A 117 10.11 13.82 -2.17
N SER A 118 10.95 13.07 -1.46
CA SER A 118 10.59 11.75 -0.92
C SER A 118 9.43 11.84 0.05
N LEU A 119 9.42 12.83 0.95
CA LEU A 119 8.32 13.01 1.89
C LEU A 119 7.01 13.31 1.17
N LEU A 120 7.02 14.21 0.17
CA LEU A 120 5.83 14.53 -0.62
C LEU A 120 5.31 13.32 -1.40
N LEU A 121 6.21 12.52 -1.97
CA LEU A 121 5.87 11.29 -2.66
C LEU A 121 5.28 10.25 -1.71
N VAL A 122 5.86 10.09 -0.51
CA VAL A 122 5.33 9.20 0.53
C VAL A 122 3.94 9.65 0.98
N LEU A 123 3.71 10.94 1.21
CA LEU A 123 2.39 11.45 1.60
C LEU A 123 1.34 11.23 0.52
N MET A 124 1.71 11.44 -0.75
CA MET A 124 0.85 11.14 -1.88
C MET A 124 0.50 9.65 -1.94
N GLN A 125 1.51 8.78 -1.80
CA GLN A 125 1.31 7.32 -1.74
C GLN A 125 0.34 6.91 -0.66
N MET A 126 0.54 7.41 0.56
CA MET A 126 -0.36 7.11 1.67
C MET A 126 -1.79 7.56 1.37
N SER A 127 -1.95 8.79 0.84
CA SER A 127 -3.26 9.35 0.52
C SER A 127 -4.00 8.53 -0.53
N LEU A 128 -3.30 8.09 -1.58
CA LEU A 128 -3.87 7.25 -2.64
C LEU A 128 -3.99 5.77 -2.24
N ALA A 129 -3.28 5.32 -1.21
CA ALA A 129 -3.40 3.97 -0.67
C ALA A 129 -4.65 3.78 0.21
N VAL A 130 -5.17 4.85 0.84
CA VAL A 130 -6.36 4.77 1.73
C VAL A 130 -7.57 4.12 1.03
N PRO A 131 -7.99 4.54 -0.18
CA PRO A 131 -9.14 3.92 -0.85
C PRO A 131 -8.92 2.43 -1.12
N SER A 132 -7.73 2.05 -1.59
CA SER A 132 -7.36 0.64 -1.79
C SER A 132 -7.32 -0.16 -0.49
N ALA A 133 -6.90 0.45 0.62
CA ALA A 133 -6.90 -0.19 1.94
C ALA A 133 -8.31 -0.48 2.45
N ILE A 134 -9.24 0.47 2.24
CA ILE A 134 -10.66 0.34 2.59
C ILE A 134 -11.32 -0.76 1.75
N LEU A 135 -11.02 -0.80 0.45
CA LEU A 135 -11.57 -1.82 -0.43
C LEU A 135 -11.01 -3.21 -0.13
N LEU A 136 -9.69 -3.31 0.06
CA LEU A 136 -9.00 -4.57 0.38
C LEU A 136 -9.57 -5.18 1.66
N GLN A 137 -9.71 -4.40 2.73
CA GLN A 137 -10.30 -4.91 3.98
C GLN A 137 -11.78 -5.27 3.86
N ALA A 138 -12.56 -4.55 3.03
CA ALA A 138 -14.00 -4.79 2.89
C ALA A 138 -14.28 -6.16 2.26
N LEU A 139 -13.42 -6.56 1.33
CA LEU A 139 -13.52 -7.82 0.60
C LEU A 139 -12.77 -8.96 1.29
N ALA A 140 -11.59 -8.69 1.88
CA ALA A 140 -10.74 -9.72 2.49
C ALA A 140 -11.13 -10.10 3.93
N LEU A 141 -11.73 -9.18 4.69
CA LEU A 141 -12.09 -9.41 6.10
C LEU A 141 -13.60 -9.63 6.28
N ARG A 142 -13.98 -10.40 7.29
CA ARG A 142 -15.37 -10.60 7.74
C ARG A 142 -15.48 -10.39 9.25
N ARG A 143 -16.65 -9.99 9.74
CA ARG A 143 -16.92 -9.93 11.19
C ARG A 143 -17.14 -11.34 11.75
N VAL A 144 -16.57 -11.63 12.92
CA VAL A 144 -16.86 -12.87 13.66
C VAL A 144 -18.18 -12.70 14.43
N PRO A 145 -19.17 -13.60 14.27
CA PRO A 145 -20.38 -13.57 15.06
C PRO A 145 -20.07 -13.77 16.55
N PRO A 146 -20.81 -13.13 17.48
CA PRO A 146 -20.68 -13.47 18.89
C PRO A 146 -21.05 -14.95 19.12
N PRO A 147 -20.42 -15.64 20.08
CA PRO A 147 -20.85 -16.99 20.45
C PRO A 147 -22.31 -16.96 20.88
N ASN A 148 -23.13 -17.89 20.35
CA ASN A 148 -24.51 -18.05 20.77
C ASN A 148 -24.54 -18.38 22.28
N PRO A 149 -25.49 -17.79 23.04
CA PRO A 149 -25.65 -18.08 24.46
C PRO A 149 -26.07 -19.54 24.71
#